data_AF-A0A6V7GTQ9-F1
#
_entry.id   AF-A0A6V7GTQ9-F1
#
_cell.length_a   1.000
_cell.length_b   1.000
_cell.length_c   1.000
_cell.angle_alpha   90.00
_cell.angle_beta   90.00
_cell.angle_gamma   90.00
#
_symmetry.space_group_name_H-M   'P 1'
#
loop_
_entity.id
_entity.type
_entity.pdbx_description
1 polymer ?
#
loop_
_entity_poly.entity_id
_entity_poly.type
_entity_poly.pdbx_seq_one_letter_code
_entity_poly.pdbx_strand_id
1 'polypeptide(L)'
;ILCGRPGKQMDLQLDLISEFVFGEIEKRKKRNLTIAIQELQLIEVLSDFFQSPGGSAAVRNAVFLSLFPADSPRYKILGNLVSLAIATQNKAVLNATGIWMQQLGSTSPQSVGLARHVLNDYFVLTPKSIDKLKQLPVLAPHFTANLLTAIGEIYEDKDPPTELLRLVGEWIDENPSLLLTPLIDNPALPTGGIPMTPITPIAGLFRWCILSPVRSIDIENTDYSEERKKLYSKIQHLLMDSVLRLKNNGNNKHAISAQHFAATIRTLTATLQSQTNINSISRDLTMERLAQAVSAAMSANCIYGNK
;
A
#
# COMPACT_ATOMS: atom_id res chain seq x y z
N ILE A 1 32.33 5.21 29.20
CA ILE A 1 31.44 4.03 29.09
C ILE A 1 30.04 4.50 29.48
N LEU A 2 29.26 4.97 28.49
CA LEU A 2 27.92 5.51 28.69
C LEU A 2 26.91 4.40 28.37
N CYS A 3 26.60 3.55 29.36
CA CYS A 3 25.43 2.68 29.30
C CYS A 3 24.20 3.54 29.66
N GLY A 4 23.72 4.32 28.69
CA GLY A 4 22.45 5.01 28.78
C GLY A 4 21.30 4.02 28.60
N ARG A 5 20.23 4.16 29.39
CA ARG A 5 18.99 3.41 29.20
C ARG A 5 18.56 3.51 27.72
N PRO A 6 18.15 2.42 27.05
CA PRO A 6 17.93 2.39 25.60
C PRO A 6 16.99 3.50 25.09
N GLY A 7 16.00 3.92 25.89
CA GLY A 7 15.11 5.04 25.55
C GLY A 7 15.81 6.38 25.38
N LYS A 8 16.73 6.75 26.28
CA LYS A 8 17.43 8.06 26.22
C LYS A 8 18.34 8.20 25.00
N GLN A 9 18.87 7.09 24.50
CA GLN A 9 19.69 7.07 23.30
C GLN A 9 18.85 7.25 22.04
N MET A 10 17.65 6.65 22.01
CA MET A 10 16.69 6.81 20.93
C MET A 10 16.16 8.25 20.86
N ASP A 11 15.84 8.86 22.00
CA ASP A 11 15.41 10.27 22.07
C ASP A 11 16.48 11.20 21.50
N LEU A 12 17.75 11.05 21.94
CA LEU A 12 18.87 11.83 21.42
C LEU A 12 19.06 11.63 19.91
N GLN A 13 18.92 10.41 19.41
CA GLN A 13 19.01 10.13 17.98
C GLN A 13 17.92 10.87 17.18
N LEU A 14 16.68 10.88 17.68
CA LEU A 14 15.58 11.60 17.05
C LEU A 14 15.80 13.12 17.08
N ASP A 15 16.34 13.66 18.19
CA ASP A 15 16.69 15.08 18.29
C ASP A 15 17.77 15.46 17.26
N LEU A 16 18.82 14.63 17.14
CA LEU A 16 19.89 14.84 16.15
C LEU A 16 19.36 14.78 14.70
N ILE A 17 18.45 13.86 14.40
CA ILE A 17 17.82 13.79 13.07
C ILE A 17 17.01 15.07 12.81
N SER A 18 16.22 15.50 13.78
CA SER A 18 15.38 16.69 13.68
C SER A 18 16.21 17.96 13.46
N GLU A 19 17.32 18.10 14.17
CA GLU A 19 18.22 19.24 14.04
C GLU A 19 19.06 19.21 12.76
N PHE A 20 19.78 18.12 12.51
CA PHE A 20 20.85 18.10 11.50
C PHE A 20 20.41 17.58 10.13
N VAL A 21 19.36 16.76 10.05
CA VAL A 21 18.83 16.28 8.76
C VAL A 21 17.72 17.18 8.27
N PHE A 22 16.74 17.48 9.14
CA PHE A 22 15.54 18.23 8.75
C PHE A 22 15.59 19.73 9.12
N GLY A 23 16.55 20.17 9.94
CA GLY A 23 16.70 21.58 10.29
C GLY A 23 15.55 22.15 11.14
N GLU A 24 14.78 21.31 11.84
CA GLU A 24 13.54 21.67 12.52
C GLU A 24 13.76 22.51 13.80
N ILE A 25 14.95 22.42 14.39
CA ILE A 25 15.26 23.03 15.71
C ILE A 25 15.90 24.43 15.56
N GLU A 26 16.51 24.77 14.41
CA GLU A 26 17.31 25.98 14.24
C GLU A 26 16.49 27.20 13.76
N LYS A 27 15.73 27.84 14.66
CA LYS A 27 14.95 29.07 14.37
C LYS A 27 15.78 30.33 14.02
N ARG A 28 17.11 30.26 14.04
CA ARG A 28 18.00 31.46 14.09
C ARG A 28 18.78 31.79 12.82
N LYS A 29 18.77 30.95 11.78
CA LYS A 29 19.40 31.31 10.50
C LYS A 29 18.36 31.31 9.40
N LYS A 30 17.89 32.51 9.04
CA LYS A 30 17.25 32.75 7.74
C LYS A 30 18.28 32.40 6.64
N ARG A 31 18.34 31.12 6.25
CA ARG A 31 18.97 30.74 4.98
C ARG A 31 18.15 31.41 3.88
N ASN A 32 18.80 32.18 3.01
CA ASN A 32 18.18 32.93 1.91
C ASN A 32 17.57 32.04 0.79
N LEU A 33 17.36 30.74 1.06
CA LEU A 33 16.82 29.78 0.11
C LEU A 33 15.34 29.54 0.42
N THR A 34 14.51 29.42 -0.61
CA THR A 34 13.10 29.08 -0.40
C THR A 34 12.99 27.68 0.21
N ILE A 35 12.03 27.50 1.12
CA ILE A 35 11.78 26.22 1.82
C ILE A 35 11.64 25.07 0.82
N ALA A 36 10.97 25.31 -0.32
CA ALA A 36 10.79 24.32 -1.37
C ALA A 36 12.10 23.83 -2.00
N ILE A 37 13.09 24.71 -2.21
CA ILE A 37 14.40 24.30 -2.76
C ILE A 37 15.17 23.49 -1.72
N GLN A 38 15.10 23.85 -0.44
CA GLN A 38 15.73 23.08 0.64
C GLN A 38 15.12 21.68 0.76
N GLU A 39 13.79 21.58 0.69
CA GLU A 39 13.07 20.30 0.67
C GLU A 39 13.54 19.44 -0.52
N LEU A 40 13.62 20.01 -1.73
CA LEU A 40 14.08 19.31 -2.92
C LEU A 40 15.53 18.81 -2.78
N GLN A 41 16.44 19.67 -2.33
CA GLN A 41 17.85 19.28 -2.10
C GLN A 41 17.96 18.17 -1.05
N LEU A 42 17.18 18.22 0.02
CA LEU A 42 17.16 17.17 1.02
C LEU A 42 16.67 15.85 0.41
N ILE A 43 15.61 15.88 -0.40
CA ILE A 43 15.08 14.70 -1.08
C ILE A 43 16.12 14.07 -2.02
N GLU A 44 16.85 14.89 -2.79
CA GLU A 44 17.94 14.43 -3.66
C GLU A 44 19.04 13.75 -2.85
N VAL A 45 19.51 14.40 -1.77
CA VAL A 45 20.54 13.84 -0.88
C VAL A 45 20.10 12.53 -0.24
N LEU A 46 18.84 12.43 0.20
CA LEU A 46 18.29 11.19 0.74
C LEU A 46 18.21 10.08 -0.32
N SER A 47 17.75 10.41 -1.53
CA SER A 47 17.71 9.47 -2.65
C SER A 47 19.10 8.89 -2.95
N ASP A 48 20.11 9.76 -3.06
CA ASP A 48 21.49 9.36 -3.33
C ASP A 48 22.08 8.54 -2.17
N PHE A 49 21.82 8.94 -0.92
CA PHE A 49 22.27 8.21 0.26
C PHE A 49 21.77 6.76 0.25
N PHE A 50 20.48 6.54 -0.01
CA PHE A 50 19.92 5.19 -0.03
C PHE A 50 20.38 4.38 -1.24
N GLN A 51 20.70 5.03 -2.36
CA GLN A 51 21.23 4.37 -3.55
C GLN A 51 22.71 4.01 -3.42
N SER A 52 23.46 4.71 -2.56
CA SER A 52 24.89 4.50 -2.38
C SER A 52 25.23 3.04 -1.98
N PRO A 53 26.31 2.45 -2.53
CA PRO A 53 26.74 1.11 -2.16
C PRO A 53 27.37 1.15 -0.76
N GLY A 54 26.53 1.06 0.28
CA GLY A 54 26.95 1.10 1.67
C GLY A 54 25.91 0.49 2.61
N GLY A 55 26.38 -0.24 3.62
CA GLY A 55 25.55 -0.86 4.66
C GLY A 55 24.74 -2.09 4.21
N SER A 56 24.28 -2.88 5.16
CA SER A 56 23.33 -3.97 4.90
C SER A 56 21.92 -3.42 4.67
N ALA A 57 21.05 -4.22 4.03
CA ALA A 57 19.64 -3.84 3.86
C ALA A 57 18.96 -3.53 5.20
N ALA A 58 19.30 -4.28 6.25
CA ALA A 58 18.83 -4.06 7.60
C ALA A 58 19.21 -2.68 8.17
N VAL A 59 20.45 -2.23 7.93
CA VAL A 59 20.91 -0.90 8.35
C VAL A 59 20.16 0.19 7.60
N ARG A 60 19.97 0.05 6.28
CA ARG A 60 19.20 1.03 5.49
C ARG A 60 17.77 1.14 6.00
N ASN A 61 17.10 0.01 6.26
CA ASN A 61 15.74 0.00 6.77
C ASN A 61 15.65 0.62 8.18
N ALA A 62 16.64 0.38 9.05
CA ALA A 62 16.71 1.00 10.37
C ALA A 62 16.86 2.53 10.28
N VAL A 63 17.71 3.02 9.38
CA VAL A 63 17.87 4.46 9.12
C VAL A 63 16.56 5.03 8.58
N PHE A 64 15.93 4.36 7.61
CA PHE A 64 14.67 4.82 7.01
C PHE A 64 13.53 4.93 8.06
N LEU A 65 13.39 3.92 8.92
CA LEU A 65 12.43 3.94 10.04
C LEU A 65 12.72 5.07 11.05
N SER A 66 14.00 5.42 11.26
CA SER A 66 14.41 6.51 12.16
C SER A 66 14.16 7.90 11.56
N LEU A 67 14.30 8.04 10.24
CA LEU A 67 14.02 9.30 9.53
C LEU A 67 12.52 9.63 9.51
N PHE A 68 11.69 8.59 9.36
CA PHE A 68 10.24 8.70 9.20
C PHE A 68 9.48 7.85 10.25
N PRO A 69 9.50 8.20 11.54
CA PRO A 69 8.72 7.48 12.54
C PRO A 69 7.21 7.67 12.36
N ALA A 70 6.40 6.82 12.99
CA ALA A 70 4.94 6.76 12.83
C ALA A 70 4.19 8.05 13.18
N ASP A 71 4.76 8.92 14.01
CA ASP A 71 4.14 10.19 14.41
C ASP A 71 4.90 11.41 13.85
N SER A 72 5.66 11.21 12.76
CA SER A 72 6.51 12.25 12.19
C SER A 72 5.70 13.26 11.36
N PRO A 73 5.89 14.59 11.51
CA PRO A 73 5.30 15.57 10.59
C PRO A 73 5.88 15.54 9.17
N ARG A 74 6.88 14.67 8.91
CA ARG A 74 7.71 14.66 7.68
C ARG A 74 7.07 13.91 6.51
N TYR A 75 5.77 13.60 6.58
CA TYR A 75 5.05 12.85 5.55
C TYR A 75 5.17 13.44 4.14
N LYS A 76 5.18 14.77 4.01
CA LYS A 76 5.32 15.43 2.71
C LYS A 76 6.68 15.13 2.08
N ILE A 77 7.76 15.16 2.88
CA ILE A 77 9.11 14.84 2.40
C ILE A 77 9.18 13.36 2.00
N LEU A 78 8.62 12.46 2.81
CA LEU A 78 8.54 11.04 2.47
C LEU A 78 7.78 10.80 1.15
N GLY A 79 6.60 11.42 1.00
CA GLY A 79 5.80 11.34 -0.22
C GLY A 79 6.58 11.78 -1.46
N ASN A 80 7.19 12.97 -1.40
CA ASN A 80 7.99 13.49 -2.50
C ASN A 80 9.23 12.62 -2.80
N LEU A 81 9.88 12.07 -1.77
CA LEU A 81 11.01 11.14 -1.93
C LEU A 81 10.58 9.86 -2.63
N VAL A 82 9.42 9.31 -2.29
CA VAL A 82 8.86 8.12 -2.95
C VAL A 82 8.46 8.44 -4.39
N SER A 83 7.81 9.57 -4.65
CA SER A 83 7.49 9.99 -6.02
C SER A 83 8.73 10.21 -6.87
N LEU A 84 9.78 10.83 -6.31
CA LEU A 84 11.08 10.92 -6.99
C LEU A 84 11.65 9.52 -7.27
N ALA A 85 11.64 8.63 -6.28
CA ALA A 85 12.16 7.27 -6.42
C ALA A 85 11.40 6.43 -7.47
N ILE A 86 10.09 6.62 -7.61
CA ILE A 86 9.30 6.01 -8.69
C ILE A 86 9.75 6.59 -10.04
N ALA A 87 9.89 7.92 -10.15
CA ALA A 87 10.27 8.60 -11.38
C ALA A 87 11.68 8.22 -11.86
N THR A 88 12.64 8.06 -10.92
CA THR A 88 14.05 7.73 -11.18
C THR A 88 14.36 6.24 -11.05
N GLN A 89 13.37 5.41 -10.75
CA GLN A 89 13.50 3.97 -10.52
C GLN A 89 14.50 3.59 -9.41
N ASN A 90 14.59 4.39 -8.35
CA ASN A 90 15.46 4.14 -7.20
C ASN A 90 14.94 2.98 -6.33
N LYS A 91 15.37 1.76 -6.67
CA LYS A 91 14.99 0.51 -5.98
C LYS A 91 15.25 0.53 -4.47
N ALA A 92 16.33 1.16 -4.03
CA ALA A 92 16.73 1.12 -2.63
C ALA A 92 15.74 1.89 -1.74
N VAL A 93 15.34 3.08 -2.18
CA VAL A 93 14.32 3.89 -1.51
C VAL A 93 12.96 3.20 -1.54
N LEU A 94 12.56 2.66 -2.69
CA LEU A 94 11.28 1.95 -2.82
C LEU A 94 11.21 0.74 -1.89
N ASN A 95 12.25 -0.11 -1.88
CA ASN A 95 12.30 -1.27 -0.98
C ASN A 95 12.28 -0.85 0.48
N ALA A 96 13.06 0.15 0.90
CA ALA A 96 13.02 0.66 2.27
C ALA A 96 11.63 1.21 2.66
N THR A 97 10.96 1.87 1.72
CA THR A 97 9.58 2.35 1.87
C THR A 97 8.60 1.18 2.03
N GLY A 98 8.74 0.12 1.23
CA GLY A 98 7.92 -1.09 1.38
C GLY A 98 8.04 -1.70 2.77
N ILE A 99 9.27 -1.80 3.29
CA ILE A 99 9.54 -2.31 4.64
C ILE A 99 8.95 -1.38 5.69
N TRP A 100 9.10 -0.06 5.52
CA TRP A 100 8.50 0.96 6.37
C TRP A 100 6.97 0.81 6.45
N MET A 101 6.30 0.67 5.30
CA MET A 101 4.85 0.46 5.23
C MET A 101 4.42 -0.84 5.91
N GLN A 102 5.22 -1.91 5.82
CA GLN A 102 4.91 -3.15 6.53
C GLN A 102 5.09 -2.99 8.04
N GLN A 103 6.20 -2.39 8.49
CA GLN A 103 6.48 -2.26 9.92
C GLN A 103 5.48 -1.35 10.65
N LEU A 104 4.99 -0.29 10.00
CA LEU A 104 3.92 0.54 10.55
C LEU A 104 2.51 -0.07 10.38
N GLY A 105 2.40 -1.17 9.63
CA GLY A 105 1.13 -1.70 9.13
C GLY A 105 0.71 -1.01 7.84
N SER A 106 0.47 -1.79 6.78
CA SER A 106 0.16 -1.23 5.46
C SER A 106 -1.24 -0.62 5.35
N THR A 107 -2.10 -0.89 6.32
CA THR A 107 -3.43 -0.28 6.48
C THR A 107 -3.45 0.89 7.47
N SER A 108 -2.30 1.27 8.04
CA SER A 108 -2.21 2.39 8.99
C SER A 108 -2.48 3.74 8.31
N PRO A 109 -2.91 4.78 9.06
CA PRO A 109 -3.11 6.12 8.51
C PRO A 109 -1.87 6.67 7.78
N GLN A 110 -0.68 6.31 8.22
CA GLN A 110 0.60 6.71 7.65
C GLN A 110 0.83 6.07 6.27
N SER A 111 0.64 4.74 6.17
CA SER A 111 0.75 3.99 4.91
C SER A 111 -0.31 4.43 3.90
N VAL A 112 -1.55 4.63 4.37
CA VAL A 112 -2.66 5.14 3.55
C VAL A 112 -2.43 6.57 3.10
N GLY A 113 -1.86 7.43 3.97
CA GLY A 113 -1.48 8.80 3.65
C GLY A 113 -0.41 8.86 2.55
N LEU A 114 0.62 8.01 2.64
CA LEU A 114 1.65 7.89 1.61
C LEU A 114 1.07 7.40 0.29
N ALA A 115 0.23 6.36 0.31
CA ALA A 115 -0.44 5.86 -0.89
C ALA A 115 -1.30 6.95 -1.55
N ARG A 116 -2.02 7.76 -0.77
CA ARG A 116 -2.82 8.89 -1.27
C ARG A 116 -1.94 9.96 -1.91
N HIS A 117 -0.78 10.25 -1.33
CA HIS A 117 0.19 11.17 -1.90
C HIS A 117 0.66 10.70 -3.28
N VAL A 118 1.09 9.44 -3.40
CA VAL A 118 1.53 8.84 -4.68
C VAL A 118 0.39 8.86 -5.71
N LEU A 119 -0.83 8.46 -5.32
CA LEU A 119 -1.96 8.52 -6.25
C LEU A 119 -2.27 9.95 -6.71
N ASN A 120 -2.20 10.94 -5.81
CA ASN A 120 -2.40 12.33 -6.17
C ASN A 120 -1.34 12.81 -7.18
N ASP A 121 -0.07 12.47 -6.98
CA ASP A 121 1.01 12.86 -7.89
C ASP A 121 0.81 12.28 -9.29
N TYR A 122 0.48 11.00 -9.40
CA TYR A 122 0.44 10.30 -10.69
C TYR A 122 -0.92 10.31 -11.38
N PHE A 123 -2.04 10.40 -10.66
CA PHE A 123 -3.37 10.41 -11.26
C PHE A 123 -4.00 11.80 -11.33
N VAL A 124 -3.55 12.76 -10.51
CA VAL A 124 -4.11 14.12 -10.46
C VAL A 124 -3.12 15.15 -11.00
N LEU A 125 -1.90 15.20 -10.46
CA LEU A 125 -0.93 16.24 -10.82
C LEU A 125 -0.21 15.94 -12.14
N THR A 126 0.17 14.68 -12.38
CA THR A 126 0.95 14.24 -13.56
C THR A 126 0.35 13.00 -14.25
N PRO A 127 -0.91 13.06 -14.73
CA PRO A 127 -1.60 11.90 -15.33
C PRO A 127 -0.88 11.31 -16.56
N LYS A 128 -0.03 12.08 -17.25
CA LYS A 128 0.80 11.59 -18.35
C LYS A 128 1.96 10.69 -17.90
N SER A 129 2.18 10.53 -16.60
CA SER A 129 3.30 9.79 -16.02
C SER A 129 2.86 8.48 -15.35
N ILE A 130 1.60 8.06 -15.51
CA ILE A 130 1.09 6.78 -14.97
C ILE A 130 1.92 5.59 -15.45
N ASP A 131 2.51 5.64 -16.65
CA ASP A 131 3.39 4.57 -17.16
C ASP A 131 4.61 4.31 -16.28
N LYS A 132 5.04 5.28 -15.46
CA LYS A 132 6.11 5.06 -14.47
C LYS A 132 5.70 4.05 -13.39
N LEU A 133 4.41 3.94 -13.10
CA LEU A 133 3.87 2.99 -12.13
C LEU A 133 3.83 1.55 -12.66
N LYS A 134 3.75 1.35 -13.98
CA LYS A 134 3.64 -0.01 -14.58
C LYS A 134 4.80 -0.93 -14.21
N GLN A 135 6.01 -0.39 -14.07
CA GLN A 135 7.21 -1.16 -13.77
C GLN A 135 7.39 -1.49 -12.28
N LEU A 136 6.55 -0.92 -11.39
CA LEU A 136 6.73 -1.08 -9.95
C LEU A 136 6.70 -2.54 -9.45
N PRO A 137 5.77 -3.41 -9.90
CA PRO A 137 5.76 -4.81 -9.46
C PRO A 137 7.08 -5.53 -9.70
N VAL A 138 7.76 -5.24 -10.80
CA VAL A 138 9.05 -5.84 -11.14
C VAL A 138 10.21 -5.14 -10.43
N LEU A 139 10.13 -3.81 -10.31
CA LEU A 139 11.19 -2.97 -9.75
C LEU A 139 11.35 -3.13 -8.23
N ALA A 140 10.21 -3.13 -7.51
CA ALA A 140 10.15 -3.13 -6.04
C ALA A 140 8.87 -3.86 -5.57
N PRO A 141 8.76 -5.19 -5.77
CA PRO A 141 7.54 -5.97 -5.55
C PRO A 141 6.97 -5.84 -4.14
N HIS A 142 7.84 -5.77 -3.13
CA HIS A 142 7.42 -5.65 -1.74
C HIS A 142 6.77 -4.30 -1.44
N PHE A 143 7.35 -3.21 -1.97
CA PHE A 143 6.72 -1.88 -1.92
C PHE A 143 5.40 -1.87 -2.66
N THR A 144 5.36 -2.43 -3.87
CA THR A 144 4.13 -2.46 -4.67
C THR A 144 3.00 -3.22 -3.99
N ALA A 145 3.29 -4.35 -3.33
CA ALA A 145 2.29 -5.09 -2.58
C ALA A 145 1.77 -4.32 -1.36
N ASN A 146 2.65 -3.68 -0.59
CA ASN A 146 2.22 -2.87 0.56
C ASN A 146 1.47 -1.59 0.12
N LEU A 147 1.88 -0.98 -0.99
CA LEU A 147 1.17 0.11 -1.65
C LEU A 147 -0.22 -0.33 -2.09
N LEU A 148 -0.35 -1.49 -2.73
CA LEU A 148 -1.63 -2.03 -3.18
C LEU A 148 -2.58 -2.33 -2.02
N THR A 149 -2.03 -2.81 -0.89
CA THR A 149 -2.78 -2.99 0.36
C THR A 149 -3.31 -1.66 0.88
N ALA A 150 -2.47 -0.63 0.95
CA ALA A 150 -2.87 0.71 1.38
C ALA A 150 -3.89 1.37 0.42
N ILE A 151 -3.73 1.17 -0.89
CA ILE A 151 -4.68 1.62 -1.91
C ILE A 151 -6.05 0.96 -1.71
N GLY A 152 -6.08 -0.33 -1.33
CA GLY A 152 -7.30 -1.04 -0.97
C GLY A 152 -8.11 -0.33 0.11
N GLU A 153 -7.45 0.29 1.08
CA GLU A 153 -8.06 1.09 2.16
C GLU A 153 -8.50 2.49 1.70
N ILE A 154 -7.78 3.14 0.76
CA ILE A 154 -8.18 4.45 0.20
C ILE A 154 -9.57 4.41 -0.43
N TYR A 155 -9.90 3.26 -1.03
CA TYR A 155 -11.17 3.00 -1.73
C TYR A 155 -12.00 1.97 -0.97
N GLU A 156 -11.94 1.98 0.36
CA GLU A 156 -12.77 1.11 1.20
C GLU A 156 -14.26 1.39 0.99
N ASP A 157 -14.66 2.66 0.90
CA ASP A 157 -16.05 3.14 0.90
C ASP A 157 -16.53 3.64 -0.48
N LYS A 158 -15.62 3.79 -1.44
CA LYS A 158 -15.89 4.35 -2.77
C LYS A 158 -15.20 3.55 -3.88
N ASP A 159 -15.60 3.77 -5.13
CA ASP A 159 -14.99 3.11 -6.28
C ASP A 159 -13.64 3.77 -6.66
N PRO A 160 -12.60 2.98 -6.98
CA PRO A 160 -11.38 3.50 -7.62
C PRO A 160 -11.64 4.04 -9.03
N PRO A 161 -10.84 5.03 -9.49
CA PRO A 161 -10.84 5.47 -10.88
C PRO A 161 -10.53 4.32 -11.85
N THR A 162 -11.07 4.39 -13.06
CA THR A 162 -10.94 3.33 -14.08
C THR A 162 -9.48 3.10 -14.47
N GLU A 163 -8.68 4.16 -14.55
CA GLU A 163 -7.24 4.08 -14.86
C GLU A 163 -6.48 3.33 -13.77
N LEU A 164 -6.87 3.50 -12.51
CA LEU A 164 -6.29 2.76 -11.39
C LEU A 164 -6.71 1.29 -11.42
N LEU A 165 -7.98 0.99 -11.71
CA LEU A 165 -8.44 -0.38 -11.92
C LEU A 165 -7.67 -1.08 -13.05
N ARG A 166 -7.45 -0.38 -14.16
CA ARG A 166 -6.69 -0.90 -15.30
C ARG A 166 -5.24 -1.20 -14.89
N LEU A 167 -4.57 -0.25 -14.24
CA LEU A 167 -3.19 -0.42 -13.75
C LEU A 167 -3.07 -1.60 -12.77
N VAL A 168 -3.98 -1.69 -11.79
CA VAL A 168 -3.97 -2.80 -10.81
C VAL A 168 -4.26 -4.14 -11.50
N GLY A 169 -5.19 -4.16 -12.45
CA GLY A 169 -5.47 -5.33 -13.27
C GLY A 169 -4.22 -5.80 -14.03
N GLU A 170 -3.50 -4.89 -14.68
CA GLU A 170 -2.23 -5.16 -15.38
C GLU A 170 -1.15 -5.68 -14.41
N TRP A 171 -0.98 -5.02 -13.25
CA TRP A 171 0.00 -5.45 -12.23
C TRP A 171 -0.20 -6.90 -11.80
N ILE A 172 -1.43 -7.30 -11.51
CA ILE A 172 -1.73 -8.66 -11.01
C ILE A 172 -1.67 -9.69 -12.13
N ASP A 173 -2.14 -9.34 -13.33
CA ASP A 173 -2.13 -10.22 -14.50
C ASP A 173 -0.69 -10.58 -14.91
N GLU A 174 0.18 -9.56 -14.98
CA GLU A 174 1.59 -9.75 -15.33
C GLU A 174 2.44 -10.31 -14.18
N ASN A 175 2.04 -10.06 -12.92
CA ASN A 175 2.81 -10.46 -11.73
C ASN A 175 1.92 -11.12 -10.66
N PRO A 176 1.39 -12.34 -10.87
CA PRO A 176 0.45 -12.97 -9.92
C PRO A 176 1.02 -13.18 -8.51
N SER A 177 2.34 -13.36 -8.38
CA SER A 177 3.01 -13.51 -7.08
C SER A 177 2.99 -12.23 -6.23
N LEU A 178 2.71 -11.06 -6.83
CA LEU A 178 2.68 -9.76 -6.16
C LEU A 178 1.75 -9.75 -4.95
N LEU A 179 0.60 -10.41 -5.06
CA LEU A 179 -0.41 -10.49 -4.00
C LEU A 179 0.09 -11.22 -2.74
N LEU A 180 1.16 -12.00 -2.87
CA LEU A 180 1.70 -12.86 -1.82
C LEU A 180 3.08 -12.39 -1.34
N THR A 181 3.70 -11.45 -2.03
CA THR A 181 5.02 -10.90 -1.68
C THR A 181 5.16 -10.53 -0.20
N PRO A 182 4.17 -9.91 0.47
CA PRO A 182 4.29 -9.57 1.90
C PRO A 182 4.47 -10.79 2.82
N LEU A 183 4.04 -11.98 2.39
CA LEU A 183 4.15 -13.23 3.16
C LEU A 183 5.48 -13.96 2.95
N ILE A 184 6.14 -13.73 1.81
CA ILE A 184 7.32 -14.49 1.38
C ILE A 184 8.60 -13.81 1.87
N ASP A 185 8.67 -12.49 1.71
CA ASP A 185 9.89 -11.74 2.02
C ASP A 185 9.87 -11.30 3.48
N ASN A 186 10.71 -11.94 4.29
CA ASN A 186 10.98 -11.44 5.62
C ASN A 186 11.68 -10.09 5.51
N PRO A 187 11.13 -9.02 6.13
CA PRO A 187 11.73 -7.72 6.05
C PRO A 187 13.13 -7.77 6.67
N ALA A 188 14.12 -7.23 5.96
CA ALA A 188 15.47 -7.10 6.49
C ALA A 188 15.46 -6.04 7.61
N LEU A 189 15.28 -6.49 8.85
CA LEU A 189 15.24 -5.63 10.03
C LEU A 189 16.58 -5.65 10.79
N PRO A 190 16.90 -4.59 11.55
CA PRO A 190 18.03 -4.62 12.46
C PRO A 190 17.90 -5.77 13.47
N THR A 191 19.02 -6.24 14.01
CA THR A 191 19.06 -7.35 14.98
C THR A 191 18.11 -7.09 16.14
N GLY A 192 17.23 -8.04 16.42
CA GLY A 192 16.19 -7.93 17.46
C GLY A 192 14.89 -7.27 17.01
N GLY A 193 14.80 -6.79 15.76
CA GLY A 193 13.55 -6.31 15.18
C GLY A 193 12.57 -7.44 14.95
N ILE A 194 11.35 -7.31 15.48
CA ILE A 194 10.26 -8.26 15.27
C ILE A 194 9.44 -7.75 14.09
N PRO A 195 9.29 -8.55 13.01
CA PRO A 195 8.50 -8.12 11.88
C PRO A 195 7.02 -7.99 12.26
N MET A 196 6.43 -6.86 11.88
CA MET A 196 4.99 -6.71 11.92
C MET A 196 4.32 -7.78 11.04
N THR A 197 3.15 -8.26 11.49
CA THR A 197 2.37 -9.27 10.76
C THR A 197 1.98 -8.70 9.39
N PRO A 198 2.36 -9.34 8.28
CA PRO A 198 2.05 -8.83 6.96
C PRO A 198 0.55 -8.90 6.66
N ILE A 199 0.06 -7.89 5.93
CA ILE A 199 -1.30 -7.84 5.40
C ILE A 199 -1.17 -7.88 3.88
N THR A 200 -1.91 -8.78 3.23
CA THR A 200 -1.91 -8.87 1.76
C THR A 200 -2.94 -7.92 1.13
N PRO A 201 -2.77 -7.56 -0.16
CA PRO A 201 -3.75 -6.74 -0.86
C PRO A 201 -5.09 -7.44 -1.12
N ILE A 202 -5.13 -8.77 -1.01
CA ILE A 202 -6.21 -9.61 -1.52
C ILE A 202 -7.57 -9.21 -0.95
N ALA A 203 -7.65 -8.96 0.37
CA ALA A 203 -8.91 -8.65 1.02
C ALA A 203 -9.51 -7.31 0.54
N GLY A 204 -8.68 -6.27 0.43
CA GLY A 204 -9.11 -4.95 -0.04
C GLY A 204 -9.56 -4.98 -1.50
N LEU A 205 -8.87 -5.76 -2.35
CA LEU A 205 -9.24 -5.90 -3.76
C LEU A 205 -10.50 -6.77 -3.96
N PHE A 206 -10.70 -7.81 -3.14
CA PHE A 206 -11.98 -8.52 -3.13
C PHE A 206 -13.12 -7.60 -2.72
N ARG A 207 -12.92 -6.75 -1.69
CA ARG A 207 -13.91 -5.74 -1.27
C ARG A 207 -14.33 -4.85 -2.43
N TRP A 208 -13.38 -4.38 -3.26
CA TRP A 208 -13.70 -3.61 -4.47
C TRP A 208 -14.62 -4.40 -5.40
N CYS A 209 -14.25 -5.63 -5.74
CA CYS A 209 -15.01 -6.45 -6.68
C CYS A 209 -16.40 -6.81 -6.13
N ILE A 210 -16.51 -7.15 -4.85
CA ILE A 210 -17.77 -7.52 -4.20
C ILE A 210 -18.75 -6.33 -4.18
N LEU A 211 -18.26 -5.15 -3.81
CA LEU A 211 -19.11 -3.96 -3.62
C LEU A 211 -19.37 -3.19 -4.92
N SER A 212 -18.59 -3.39 -5.98
CA SER A 212 -18.75 -2.62 -7.23
C SER A 212 -20.16 -2.66 -7.84
N PRO A 213 -20.89 -3.79 -7.88
CA PRO A 213 -22.21 -3.85 -8.53
C PRO A 213 -23.27 -3.00 -7.82
N VAL A 214 -23.20 -2.89 -6.49
CA VAL A 214 -24.13 -2.08 -5.67
C VAL A 214 -23.70 -0.62 -5.53
N ARG A 215 -22.43 -0.31 -5.83
CA ARG A 215 -21.92 1.08 -5.89
C ARG A 215 -22.15 1.77 -7.22
N SER A 216 -22.22 1.00 -8.31
CA SER A 216 -22.27 1.53 -9.68
C SER A 216 -23.66 2.03 -10.12
N ILE A 217 -24.54 2.41 -9.19
CA ILE A 217 -25.95 2.73 -9.49
C ILE A 217 -26.09 4.08 -10.24
N ASP A 218 -25.11 4.98 -10.13
CA ASP A 218 -25.26 6.39 -10.56
C ASP A 218 -24.57 6.77 -11.90
N ILE A 219 -24.09 5.82 -12.71
CA ILE A 219 -23.35 6.15 -13.95
C ILE A 219 -24.19 5.85 -15.20
N GLU A 220 -24.88 6.87 -15.71
CA GLU A 220 -25.72 6.86 -16.93
C GLU A 220 -24.93 6.76 -18.26
N ASN A 221 -23.61 6.54 -18.23
CA ASN A 221 -22.79 6.32 -19.42
C ASN A 221 -22.53 4.82 -19.65
N THR A 222 -23.29 4.22 -20.56
CA THR A 222 -23.32 2.77 -20.82
C THR A 222 -21.94 2.18 -21.14
N ASP A 223 -21.15 2.81 -22.01
CA ASP A 223 -19.86 2.25 -22.46
C ASP A 223 -18.77 2.26 -21.37
N TYR A 224 -18.69 3.36 -20.61
CA TYR A 224 -17.74 3.50 -19.50
C TYR A 224 -18.10 2.55 -18.35
N SER A 225 -19.40 2.35 -18.10
CA SER A 225 -19.91 1.39 -17.13
C SER A 225 -19.52 -0.05 -17.50
N GLU A 226 -19.63 -0.43 -18.78
CA GLU A 226 -19.25 -1.77 -19.26
C GLU A 226 -17.75 -2.05 -19.18
N GLU A 227 -16.88 -1.08 -19.49
CA GLU A 227 -15.43 -1.26 -19.31
C GLU A 227 -15.09 -1.54 -17.84
N ARG A 228 -15.61 -0.74 -16.92
CA ARG A 228 -15.36 -0.96 -15.47
C ARG A 228 -15.85 -2.33 -15.01
N LYS A 229 -17.04 -2.77 -15.45
CA LYS A 229 -17.56 -4.10 -15.13
C LYS A 229 -16.59 -5.20 -15.58
N LYS A 230 -16.05 -5.09 -16.81
CA LYS A 230 -15.04 -6.03 -17.32
C LYS A 230 -13.76 -6.01 -16.48
N LEU A 231 -13.27 -4.84 -16.09
CA LEU A 231 -12.08 -4.71 -15.24
C LEU A 231 -12.30 -5.37 -13.87
N TYR A 232 -13.42 -5.11 -13.20
CA TYR A 232 -13.74 -5.75 -11.93
C TYR A 232 -13.85 -7.27 -12.04
N SER A 233 -14.50 -7.77 -13.10
CA SER A 233 -14.59 -9.22 -13.34
C SER A 233 -13.23 -9.85 -13.62
N LYS A 234 -12.34 -9.15 -14.36
CA LYS A 234 -10.96 -9.58 -14.58
C LYS A 234 -10.19 -9.64 -13.26
N ILE A 235 -10.24 -8.58 -12.45
CA ILE A 235 -9.56 -8.54 -11.14
C ILE A 235 -10.08 -9.63 -10.21
N GLN A 236 -11.41 -9.81 -10.12
CA GLN A 236 -12.02 -10.89 -9.34
C GLN A 236 -11.46 -12.25 -9.77
N HIS A 237 -11.40 -12.53 -11.07
CA HIS A 237 -10.84 -13.79 -11.59
C HIS A 237 -9.37 -13.98 -11.23
N LEU A 238 -8.54 -12.94 -11.41
CA LEU A 238 -7.11 -12.98 -11.07
C LEU A 238 -6.87 -13.21 -9.57
N LEU A 239 -7.67 -12.58 -8.71
CA LEU A 239 -7.62 -12.79 -7.26
C LEU A 239 -7.98 -14.24 -6.91
N MET A 240 -9.04 -14.78 -7.51
CA MET A 240 -9.49 -16.15 -7.29
C MET A 240 -8.42 -17.17 -7.70
N ASP A 241 -7.83 -17.01 -8.88
CA ASP A 241 -6.74 -17.87 -9.35
C ASP A 241 -5.51 -17.78 -8.43
N SER A 242 -5.13 -16.56 -8.02
CA SER A 242 -4.02 -16.34 -7.09
C SER A 242 -4.25 -16.99 -5.73
N VAL A 243 -5.47 -16.90 -5.18
CA VAL A 243 -5.86 -17.54 -3.92
C VAL A 243 -5.88 -19.06 -4.06
N LEU A 244 -6.40 -19.61 -5.15
CA LEU A 244 -6.44 -21.06 -5.34
C LEU A 244 -5.03 -21.66 -5.51
N ARG A 245 -4.08 -20.91 -6.08
CA ARG A 245 -2.66 -21.31 -6.14
C ARG A 245 -2.03 -21.47 -4.76
N LEU A 246 -2.55 -20.78 -3.72
CA LEU A 246 -2.08 -20.94 -2.34
C LEU A 246 -2.33 -22.34 -1.78
N LYS A 247 -3.37 -23.04 -2.24
CA LYS A 247 -3.71 -24.39 -1.79
C LYS A 247 -2.52 -25.36 -1.96
N ASN A 248 -1.70 -25.13 -2.98
CA ASN A 248 -0.56 -25.98 -3.30
C ASN A 248 0.72 -25.58 -2.55
N ASN A 249 0.74 -24.41 -1.90
CA ASN A 249 1.89 -23.87 -1.18
C ASN A 249 1.59 -23.86 0.34
N GLY A 250 2.01 -24.93 1.03
CA GLY A 250 1.69 -25.18 2.45
C GLY A 250 2.09 -24.11 3.48
N ASN A 251 2.84 -23.08 3.08
CA ASN A 251 3.36 -22.03 3.96
C ASN A 251 2.49 -20.77 4.04
N ASN A 252 1.56 -20.54 3.11
CA ASN A 252 0.86 -19.26 2.98
C ASN A 252 -0.55 -19.26 3.58
N LYS A 253 -0.70 -19.85 4.78
CA LYS A 253 -1.99 -20.02 5.48
C LYS A 253 -2.58 -18.72 6.03
N HIS A 254 -1.85 -17.60 5.94
CA HIS A 254 -2.20 -16.32 6.54
C HIS A 254 -2.34 -15.20 5.49
N ALA A 255 -2.93 -15.51 4.33
CA ALA A 255 -3.08 -14.52 3.27
C ALA A 255 -4.23 -13.54 3.52
N ILE A 256 -5.35 -14.00 4.07
CA ILE A 256 -6.58 -13.18 4.18
C ILE A 256 -7.06 -13.11 5.64
N SER A 257 -7.21 -11.90 6.17
CA SER A 257 -7.78 -11.69 7.51
C SER A 257 -9.30 -11.90 7.51
N ALA A 258 -9.80 -12.70 8.44
CA ALA A 258 -11.24 -12.88 8.66
C ALA A 258 -11.95 -11.54 8.98
N GLN A 259 -11.24 -10.62 9.67
CA GLN A 259 -11.79 -9.32 10.02
C GLN A 259 -12.05 -8.44 8.79
N HIS A 260 -11.23 -8.54 7.74
CA HIS A 260 -11.44 -7.78 6.50
C HIS A 260 -12.66 -8.29 5.72
N PHE A 261 -12.90 -9.61 5.70
CA PHE A 261 -14.15 -10.14 5.15
C PHE A 261 -15.36 -9.72 5.97
N ALA A 262 -15.28 -9.81 7.30
CA ALA A 262 -16.36 -9.34 8.17
C ALA A 262 -16.67 -7.85 7.96
N ALA A 263 -15.64 -7.00 7.79
CA ALA A 263 -15.82 -5.60 7.46
C ALA A 263 -16.53 -5.40 6.12
N THR A 264 -16.12 -6.14 5.08
CA THR A 264 -16.77 -6.10 3.75
C THR A 264 -18.24 -6.50 3.82
N ILE A 265 -18.57 -7.56 4.59
CA ILE A 265 -19.95 -8.01 4.79
C ILE A 265 -20.77 -6.93 5.51
N ARG A 266 -20.23 -6.31 6.56
CA ARG A 266 -20.91 -5.21 7.28
C ARG A 266 -21.22 -4.04 6.35
N THR A 267 -20.25 -3.62 5.53
CA THR A 267 -20.46 -2.56 4.54
C THR A 267 -21.54 -2.96 3.53
N LEU A 268 -21.48 -4.18 3.01
CA LEU A 268 -22.50 -4.70 2.11
C LEU A 268 -23.90 -4.68 2.75
N THR A 269 -24.03 -5.19 3.98
CA THR A 269 -25.30 -5.18 4.71
C THR A 269 -25.83 -3.77 4.89
N ALA A 270 -24.98 -2.82 5.28
CA ALA A 270 -25.37 -1.42 5.42
C ALA A 270 -25.84 -0.80 4.10
N THR A 271 -25.13 -1.07 2.99
CA THR A 271 -25.51 -0.61 1.64
C THR A 271 -26.84 -1.21 1.17
N LEU A 272 -27.06 -2.51 1.37
CA LEU A 272 -28.31 -3.18 1.02
C LEU A 272 -29.49 -2.70 1.85
N GLN A 273 -29.26 -2.27 3.09
CA GLN A 273 -30.30 -1.73 3.98
C GLN A 273 -30.63 -0.27 3.67
N SER A 274 -29.64 0.54 3.26
CA SER A 274 -29.83 1.97 2.99
C SER A 274 -30.41 2.25 1.62
N GLN A 275 -30.16 1.39 0.62
CA GLN A 275 -30.62 1.58 -0.74
C GLN A 275 -31.86 0.72 -1.04
N THR A 276 -33.01 1.37 -1.21
CA THR A 276 -34.30 0.70 -1.45
C THR A 276 -34.49 0.24 -2.91
N ASN A 277 -33.70 0.75 -3.86
CA ASN A 277 -33.85 0.51 -5.31
C ASN A 277 -32.64 -0.20 -5.94
N ILE A 278 -31.99 -1.14 -5.24
CA ILE A 278 -30.93 -1.94 -5.85
C ILE A 278 -31.54 -2.93 -6.85
N ASN A 279 -31.08 -2.90 -8.10
CA ASN A 279 -31.45 -3.89 -9.11
C ASN A 279 -31.12 -5.31 -8.64
N SER A 280 -32.06 -6.26 -8.78
CA SER A 280 -31.84 -7.68 -8.44
C SER A 280 -30.56 -8.23 -9.06
N ILE A 281 -30.26 -7.87 -10.32
CA ILE A 281 -29.06 -8.34 -11.02
C ILE A 281 -27.78 -7.91 -10.29
N SER A 282 -27.71 -6.65 -9.85
CA SER A 282 -26.56 -6.13 -9.10
C SER A 282 -26.42 -6.81 -7.74
N ARG A 283 -27.55 -7.03 -7.05
CA ARG A 283 -27.58 -7.75 -5.77
C ARG A 283 -27.06 -9.18 -5.93
N ASP A 284 -27.57 -9.90 -6.93
CA ASP A 284 -27.22 -11.29 -7.19
C ASP A 284 -25.73 -11.42 -7.57
N LEU A 285 -25.21 -10.51 -8.41
CA LEU A 285 -23.79 -10.47 -8.77
C LEU A 285 -22.88 -10.18 -7.56
N THR A 286 -23.27 -9.26 -6.68
CA THR A 286 -22.50 -8.98 -5.46
C THR A 286 -22.46 -10.19 -4.54
N MET A 287 -23.60 -10.87 -4.35
CA MET A 287 -23.66 -12.09 -3.53
C MET A 287 -22.84 -13.23 -4.14
N GLU A 288 -22.86 -13.38 -5.46
CA GLU A 288 -22.04 -14.35 -6.19
C GLU A 288 -20.55 -14.08 -5.98
N ARG A 289 -20.09 -12.83 -6.16
CA ARG A 289 -18.67 -12.46 -5.97
C ARG A 289 -18.21 -12.68 -4.53
N LEU A 290 -19.06 -12.40 -3.54
CA LEU A 290 -18.78 -12.69 -2.14
C LEU A 290 -18.65 -14.20 -1.90
N ALA A 291 -19.61 -14.99 -2.39
CA ALA A 291 -19.59 -16.45 -2.24
C ALA A 291 -18.35 -17.06 -2.89
N GLN A 292 -17.98 -16.60 -4.08
CA GLN A 292 -16.75 -17.00 -4.77
C GLN A 292 -15.51 -16.68 -3.91
N ALA A 293 -15.35 -15.43 -3.47
CA ALA A 293 -14.19 -15.00 -2.68
C ALA A 293 -14.02 -15.82 -1.39
N VAL A 294 -15.11 -16.02 -0.64
CA VAL A 294 -15.10 -16.82 0.60
C VAL A 294 -14.81 -18.29 0.29
N SER A 295 -15.45 -18.86 -0.73
CA SER A 295 -15.28 -20.27 -1.11
C SER A 295 -13.84 -20.59 -1.53
N ALA A 296 -13.22 -19.74 -2.37
CA ALA A 296 -11.81 -19.92 -2.74
C ALA A 296 -10.89 -19.78 -1.54
N ALA A 297 -11.11 -18.77 -0.70
CA ALA A 297 -10.28 -18.54 0.49
C ALA A 297 -10.36 -19.70 1.49
N MET A 298 -11.55 -20.27 1.68
CA MET A 298 -11.78 -21.46 2.50
C MET A 298 -11.17 -22.72 1.88
N SER A 299 -11.34 -22.95 0.57
CA SER A 299 -10.77 -24.09 -0.16
C SER A 299 -9.24 -24.09 -0.14
N ALA A 300 -8.62 -22.91 -0.16
CA ALA A 300 -7.18 -22.72 -0.03
C ALA A 300 -6.69 -22.70 1.43
N ASN A 301 -7.59 -22.72 2.42
CA ASN A 301 -7.28 -22.61 3.85
C ASN A 301 -6.33 -21.44 4.18
N CYS A 302 -6.59 -20.27 3.59
CA CYS A 302 -5.72 -19.10 3.68
C CYS A 302 -6.29 -17.97 4.57
N ILE A 303 -7.43 -18.23 5.23
CA ILE A 303 -8.09 -17.30 6.15
C ILE A 303 -7.51 -17.46 7.56
N TYR A 304 -7.10 -16.34 8.17
CA TYR A 304 -6.55 -16.27 9.53
C TYR A 304 -7.29 -15.28 10.43
N GLY A 305 -7.03 -15.36 11.74
CA GLY A 305 -7.74 -14.62 12.79
C GLY A 305 -8.85 -15.45 13.44
N ASN A 306 -9.56 -14.86 14.42
CA ASN A 306 -10.72 -15.50 15.02
C ASN A 306 -11.80 -15.68 13.95
N LYS A 307 -12.03 -16.94 13.57
CA LYS A 307 -13.08 -17.38 12.65
C LYS A 307 -14.42 -17.44 13.37
#